data_AF-A0A1A8NQU8-F1
#
_entry.id   AF-A0A1A8NQU8-F1
#
_cell.length_a   1.000
_cell.length_b   1.000
_cell.length_c   1.000
_cell.angle_alpha   90.00
_cell.angle_beta   90.00
_cell.angle_gamma   90.00
#
_symmetry.space_group_name_H-M   'P 1'
#
loop_
_entity.id
_entity.type
_entity.pdbx_description
1 polymer ?
#
loop_
_entity_poly.entity_id
_entity_poly.type
_entity_poly.pdbx_seq_one_letter_code
_entity_poly.pdbx_strand_id
1 'polypeptide(L)'
;MLRRGLNRLLGVDERRVDNRTIYIGHQSSLVNEDFIPPKFCDNRIVSSKYTVWNFLPKNLFEQFRRIANFYFLIIFLVQVIVDTPTSPVTSGLPLFFVITVTAIKQGYEDWLRHKADREVNKYQVTVLENGQETPKESENIKVGDIVQVKENETFPCDLILLQSTRDDDTCFVTTASLDGESNHKTHYTVPDIERDLKSLNATIECEQPQPDLYKFNGRMHIYKTNQDPAVRSLGPENLLLKGATLKNTQKICGVAVYTGMETKMALNYQGKSQKRSAVEKSINAFLLVYLCILLSKALVCTTLKYVWQSKPGQDEPWYNKKTQKEKDTNLYLKMFTDFLSFMVLFNFIIPVSMYVTVE
;
A
#
# COMPACT_ATOMS: atom_id res chain seq x y z
N MET A 1 11.92 14.40 22.40
CA MET A 1 13.18 13.73 22.83
C MET A 1 13.10 12.21 22.83
N LEU A 2 12.02 11.56 23.28
CA LEU A 2 11.91 10.08 23.30
C LEU A 2 11.98 9.40 21.91
N ARG A 3 11.52 10.06 20.84
CA ARG A 3 11.53 9.49 19.47
C ARG A 3 12.94 9.34 18.89
N ARG A 4 13.90 10.16 19.34
CA ARG A 4 15.31 10.09 18.90
C ARG A 4 16.09 8.97 19.61
N GLY A 5 15.71 8.64 20.85
CA GLY A 5 16.32 7.53 21.59
C GLY A 5 15.93 6.15 21.04
N LEU A 6 14.69 5.99 20.59
CA LEU A 6 14.19 4.72 20.05
C LEU A 6 14.86 4.33 18.72
N ASN A 7 15.14 5.31 17.85
CA ASN A 7 15.84 5.06 16.59
C ASN A 7 17.28 4.58 16.79
N ARG A 8 17.94 5.03 17.87
CA ARG A 8 19.30 4.60 18.25
C ARG A 8 19.36 3.18 18.79
N LEU A 9 18.27 2.69 19.41
CA LEU A 9 18.20 1.33 19.94
C LEU A 9 17.83 0.29 18.86
N LEU A 10 17.18 0.73 17.78
CA LEU A 10 16.74 -0.11 16.66
C LEU A 10 17.79 -0.27 15.54
N GLY A 11 19.03 0.19 15.73
CA GLY A 11 20.08 0.07 14.72
C GLY A 11 19.75 0.78 13.41
N VAL A 12 18.85 1.77 13.43
CA VAL A 12 18.67 2.70 12.31
C VAL A 12 19.75 3.76 12.49
N ASP A 13 20.98 3.38 12.15
CA ASP A 13 22.00 4.37 11.82
C ASP A 13 21.39 5.29 10.77
N GLU A 14 21.32 6.59 11.05
CA GLU A 14 21.37 7.63 10.01
C GLU A 14 22.73 7.49 9.31
N ARG A 15 22.92 6.41 8.54
CA ARG A 15 24.00 6.33 7.57
C ARG A 15 23.74 7.48 6.61
N ARG A 16 24.73 8.35 6.50
CA ARG A 16 24.80 9.37 5.44
C ARG A 16 24.35 8.73 4.13
N VAL A 17 23.59 9.49 3.36
CA VAL A 17 23.04 9.15 2.05
C VAL A 17 24.15 8.60 1.16
N ASP A 18 24.37 7.29 1.18
CA ASP A 18 25.34 6.65 0.31
C ASP A 18 24.76 6.67 -1.10
N ASN A 19 25.50 7.26 -2.03
CA ASN A 19 25.16 7.20 -3.44
C ASN A 19 25.10 5.73 -3.88
N ARG A 20 24.15 5.39 -4.73
CA ARG A 20 24.04 4.04 -5.27
C ARG A 20 25.04 3.88 -6.42
N THR A 21 25.82 2.80 -6.37
CA THR A 21 26.79 2.45 -7.41
C THR A 21 26.32 1.21 -8.15
N ILE A 22 26.22 1.30 -9.47
CA ILE A 22 25.66 0.27 -10.34
C ILE A 22 26.72 -0.16 -11.35
N TYR A 23 26.98 -1.46 -11.41
CA TYR A 23 27.91 -2.06 -12.38
C TYR A 23 27.11 -2.54 -13.59
N ILE A 24 27.48 -2.06 -14.78
CA ILE A 24 26.80 -2.45 -16.01
C ILE A 24 27.17 -3.89 -16.37
N GLY A 25 26.19 -4.72 -16.71
CA GLY A 25 26.41 -6.12 -17.10
C GLY A 25 26.93 -7.02 -15.97
N HIS A 26 26.80 -6.59 -14.70
CA HIS A 26 27.25 -7.31 -13.50
C HIS A 26 28.75 -7.63 -13.47
N GLN A 27 29.56 -6.93 -14.28
CA GLN A 27 31.01 -7.09 -14.26
C GLN A 27 31.59 -6.33 -13.06
N SER A 28 32.10 -7.09 -12.08
CA SER A 28 32.83 -6.55 -10.95
C SER A 28 34.06 -5.78 -11.45
N SER A 29 34.32 -4.63 -10.86
CA SER A 29 35.61 -3.96 -11.04
C SER A 29 36.71 -4.86 -10.49
N LEU A 30 37.87 -4.87 -11.16
CA LEU A 30 39.07 -5.69 -10.92
C LEU A 30 39.82 -5.36 -9.61
N VAL A 31 39.16 -4.77 -8.60
CA VAL A 31 39.81 -4.37 -7.35
C VAL A 31 39.56 -5.45 -6.30
N ASN A 32 40.62 -6.22 -6.02
CA ASN A 32 40.72 -7.20 -4.94
C ASN A 32 40.43 -6.54 -3.58
N GLU A 33 39.19 -6.58 -3.11
CA GLU A 33 38.79 -6.72 -1.70
C GLU A 33 37.36 -7.29 -1.68
N ASP A 34 36.92 -7.88 -0.57
CA ASP A 34 35.62 -8.53 -0.38
C ASP A 34 34.42 -7.62 -0.72
N PHE A 35 34.12 -7.45 -2.02
CA PHE A 35 33.06 -6.59 -2.49
C PHE A 35 31.72 -7.31 -2.33
N ILE A 36 30.95 -6.90 -1.32
CA ILE A 36 29.55 -7.32 -1.20
C ILE A 36 28.74 -6.45 -2.17
N PRO A 37 28.22 -7.01 -3.28
CA PRO A 37 27.43 -6.22 -4.21
C PRO A 37 26.20 -5.66 -3.48
N PRO A 38 25.89 -4.36 -3.68
CA PRO A 38 24.70 -3.76 -3.08
C PRO A 38 23.45 -4.54 -3.53
N LYS A 39 22.66 -4.99 -2.56
CA LYS A 39 21.42 -5.72 -2.84
C LYS A 39 20.32 -4.72 -3.18
N PHE A 40 19.97 -4.65 -4.46
CA PHE A 40 18.86 -3.83 -4.95
C PHE A 40 17.51 -4.55 -4.82
N CYS A 41 16.41 -3.80 -4.93
CA CYS A 41 15.07 -4.37 -4.98
C CYS A 41 14.78 -5.04 -6.34
N ASP A 42 13.92 -6.06 -6.33
CA ASP A 42 13.46 -6.75 -7.54
C ASP A 42 12.56 -5.84 -8.39
N ASN A 43 12.47 -6.07 -9.71
CA ASN A 43 11.61 -5.26 -10.60
C ASN A 43 10.10 -5.57 -10.50
N ARG A 44 9.68 -6.24 -9.42
CA ARG A 44 8.29 -6.62 -9.21
C ARG A 44 7.46 -5.45 -8.67
N ILE A 45 6.39 -5.13 -9.38
CA ILE A 45 5.39 -4.15 -8.97
C ILE A 45 4.30 -4.81 -8.15
N VAL A 46 4.00 -4.23 -6.98
CA VAL A 46 2.95 -4.70 -6.07
C VAL A 46 2.08 -3.51 -5.66
N SER A 47 0.91 -3.38 -6.28
CA SER A 47 -0.09 -2.36 -5.97
C SER A 47 -1.19 -2.86 -5.02
N SER A 48 -1.34 -4.18 -4.92
CA SER A 48 -2.26 -4.84 -3.99
C SER A 48 -1.98 -4.53 -2.52
N LYS A 49 -3.05 -4.44 -1.71
CA LYS A 49 -2.97 -4.16 -0.27
C LYS A 49 -2.90 -5.44 0.56
N TYR A 50 -3.50 -6.51 0.06
CA TYR A 50 -3.65 -7.77 0.75
C TYR A 50 -2.88 -8.87 0.02
N THR A 51 -2.39 -9.83 0.79
CA THR A 51 -1.97 -11.14 0.33
C THR A 51 -3.05 -12.14 0.67
N VAL A 52 -3.05 -13.31 0.03
CA VAL A 52 -4.02 -14.39 0.32
C VAL A 52 -4.06 -14.73 1.83
N TRP A 53 -2.90 -14.72 2.49
CA TRP A 53 -2.79 -15.04 3.92
C TRP A 53 -3.19 -13.89 4.84
N ASN A 54 -2.78 -12.66 4.53
CA ASN A 54 -3.05 -11.53 5.42
C ASN A 54 -4.43 -10.88 5.15
N PHE A 55 -5.14 -11.31 4.11
CA PHE A 55 -6.42 -10.73 3.72
C PHE A 55 -7.39 -10.72 4.89
N LEU A 56 -7.75 -11.89 5.44
CA LEU A 56 -8.75 -11.97 6.50
C LEU A 56 -8.37 -11.16 7.76
N PRO A 57 -7.19 -11.35 8.40
CA PRO A 57 -6.86 -10.63 9.63
C PRO A 57 -6.72 -9.13 9.41
N LYS A 58 -6.11 -8.69 8.30
CA LYS A 58 -5.93 -7.27 8.02
C LYS A 58 -7.24 -6.60 7.62
N ASN A 59 -8.05 -7.26 6.80
CA ASN A 59 -9.35 -6.77 6.37
C ASN A 59 -10.30 -6.62 7.56
N LEU A 60 -10.44 -7.65 8.40
CA LEU A 60 -11.26 -7.57 9.61
C LEU A 60 -10.79 -6.46 10.55
N PHE A 61 -9.48 -6.32 10.77
CA PHE A 61 -8.93 -5.24 11.58
C PHE A 61 -9.28 -3.86 11.00
N GLU A 62 -9.15 -3.66 9.68
CA GLU A 62 -9.54 -2.42 9.01
C GLU A 62 -11.05 -2.13 9.13
N GLN A 63 -11.90 -3.15 9.02
CA GLN A 63 -13.34 -3.00 9.17
C GLN A 63 -13.74 -2.65 10.62
N PHE A 64 -13.15 -3.30 11.63
CA PHE A 64 -13.46 -3.04 13.04
C PHE A 64 -12.79 -1.79 13.61
N ARG A 65 -11.84 -1.18 12.89
CA ARG A 65 -11.37 0.19 13.22
C ARG A 65 -12.42 1.27 12.99
N ARG A 66 -13.53 0.94 12.31
CA ARG A 66 -14.67 1.85 12.15
C ARG A 66 -15.54 1.82 13.40
N ILE A 67 -15.91 3.00 13.89
CA ILE A 67 -16.61 3.17 15.18
C ILE A 67 -17.91 2.36 15.21
N ALA A 68 -18.66 2.33 14.10
CA ALA A 68 -19.92 1.58 14.00
C ALA A 68 -19.75 0.07 14.09
N ASN A 69 -18.84 -0.50 13.29
CA ASN A 69 -18.57 -1.94 13.32
C ASN A 69 -18.08 -2.38 14.70
N PHE A 70 -17.25 -1.56 15.34
CA PHE A 70 -16.81 -1.79 16.70
C PHE A 70 -17.96 -1.70 17.72
N TYR A 71 -18.85 -0.72 17.57
CA TYR A 71 -20.05 -0.59 18.40
C TYR A 71 -20.96 -1.82 18.29
N PHE A 72 -21.27 -2.28 17.07
CA PHE A 72 -22.11 -3.47 16.88
C PHE A 72 -21.44 -4.74 17.38
N LEU A 73 -20.11 -4.83 17.30
CA LEU A 73 -19.35 -5.92 17.91
C LEU A 73 -19.54 -5.92 19.44
N ILE A 74 -19.45 -4.76 20.10
CA ILE A 74 -19.69 -4.66 21.54
C ILE A 74 -21.12 -5.10 21.89
N ILE A 75 -22.12 -4.61 21.17
CA ILE A 75 -23.53 -4.99 21.40
C ILE A 75 -23.74 -6.50 21.23
N PHE A 76 -23.15 -7.10 20.20
CA PHE A 76 -23.19 -8.54 19.98
C PHE A 76 -22.54 -9.31 21.14
N LEU A 77 -21.36 -8.88 21.61
CA LEU A 77 -20.70 -9.50 22.76
C LEU A 77 -21.52 -9.38 24.04
N VAL A 78 -22.16 -8.23 24.27
CA VAL A 78 -23.08 -8.03 25.40
C VAL A 78 -24.26 -9.01 25.31
N GLN A 79 -24.87 -9.19 24.14
CA GLN A 79 -25.97 -10.15 23.94
C GLN A 79 -25.54 -11.62 24.15
N VAL A 80 -24.30 -11.97 23.86
CA VAL A 80 -23.78 -13.34 24.07
C VAL A 80 -23.45 -13.61 25.55
N ILE A 81 -22.99 -12.59 26.27
CA ILE A 81 -22.55 -12.71 27.67
C ILE A 81 -23.71 -12.55 28.65
N VAL A 82 -24.67 -11.67 28.35
CA VAL A 82 -25.77 -11.29 29.24
C VAL A 82 -27.09 -11.87 28.74
N ASP A 83 -27.95 -12.30 29.65
CA ASP A 83 -29.33 -12.70 29.37
C ASP A 83 -30.16 -11.46 28.94
N THR A 84 -30.07 -11.08 27.66
CA THR A 84 -30.74 -9.91 27.09
C THR A 84 -32.12 -10.24 26.51
N PRO A 85 -33.05 -9.26 26.42
CA PRO A 85 -34.41 -9.51 25.92
C PRO A 85 -34.49 -9.93 24.45
N THR A 86 -33.45 -9.66 23.66
CA THR A 86 -33.36 -10.02 22.24
C THR A 86 -32.31 -11.10 22.01
N SER A 87 -32.57 -12.00 21.06
CA SER A 87 -31.63 -13.06 20.69
C SER A 87 -30.34 -12.48 20.08
N PRO A 88 -29.14 -13.02 20.38
CA PRO A 88 -27.87 -12.60 19.77
C PRO A 88 -27.88 -12.61 18.24
N VAL A 89 -28.72 -13.45 17.64
CA VAL A 89 -28.90 -13.54 16.18
C VAL A 89 -29.36 -12.20 15.59
N THR A 90 -30.17 -11.43 16.33
CA THR A 90 -30.75 -10.17 15.85
C THR A 90 -29.72 -9.07 15.59
N SER A 91 -28.59 -9.08 16.31
CA SER A 91 -27.49 -8.13 16.08
C SER A 91 -26.31 -8.77 15.35
N GLY A 92 -26.05 -10.06 15.61
CA GLY A 92 -24.94 -10.80 14.99
C GLY A 92 -25.13 -11.03 13.50
N LEU A 93 -26.35 -11.39 13.05
CA LEU A 93 -26.60 -11.69 11.64
C LEU A 93 -26.44 -10.45 10.74
N PRO A 94 -27.00 -9.26 11.05
CA PRO A 94 -26.75 -8.05 10.25
C PRO A 94 -25.27 -7.65 10.24
N LEU A 95 -24.58 -7.72 11.39
CA LEU A 95 -23.16 -7.41 11.47
C LEU A 95 -22.34 -8.37 10.59
N PHE A 96 -22.56 -9.67 10.71
CA PHE A 96 -21.87 -10.68 9.90
C PHE A 96 -22.11 -10.46 8.40
N PHE A 97 -23.35 -10.17 8.01
CA PHE A 97 -23.70 -9.86 6.62
C PHE A 97 -22.93 -8.64 6.10
N VAL A 98 -22.95 -7.53 6.85
CA VAL A 98 -22.24 -6.29 6.50
C VAL A 98 -20.74 -6.56 6.34
N ILE A 99 -20.12 -7.21 7.31
CA ILE A 99 -18.68 -7.50 7.29
C ILE A 99 -18.31 -8.39 6.09
N THR A 100 -19.16 -9.38 5.80
CA THR A 100 -18.94 -10.33 4.70
C THR A 100 -19.06 -9.64 3.34
N VAL A 101 -20.10 -8.84 3.11
CA VAL A 101 -20.29 -8.11 1.84
C VAL A 101 -19.15 -7.12 1.61
N THR A 102 -18.76 -6.35 2.64
CA THR A 102 -17.63 -5.42 2.54
C THR A 102 -16.32 -6.18 2.29
N ALA A 103 -16.10 -7.34 2.92
CA ALA A 103 -14.91 -8.16 2.68
C ALA A 103 -14.88 -8.68 1.24
N ILE A 104 -15.98 -9.23 0.72
CA ILE A 104 -16.06 -9.74 -0.67
C ILE A 104 -15.75 -8.62 -1.66
N LYS A 105 -16.38 -7.44 -1.52
CA LYS A 105 -16.13 -6.29 -2.39
C LYS A 105 -14.65 -5.88 -2.36
N GLN A 106 -14.09 -5.67 -1.17
CA GLN A 106 -12.69 -5.25 -1.03
C GLN A 106 -11.71 -6.32 -1.53
N GLY A 107 -12.03 -7.60 -1.33
CA GLY A 107 -11.26 -8.72 -1.87
C GLY A 107 -11.29 -8.78 -3.39
N TYR A 108 -12.45 -8.56 -4.01
CA TYR A 108 -12.59 -8.49 -5.46
C TYR A 108 -11.80 -7.31 -6.06
N GLU A 109 -11.91 -6.11 -5.47
CA GLU A 109 -11.13 -4.94 -5.90
C GLU A 109 -9.62 -5.18 -5.79
N ASP A 110 -9.15 -5.82 -4.71
CA ASP A 110 -7.74 -6.13 -4.55
C ASP A 110 -7.27 -7.25 -5.49
N TRP A 111 -8.14 -8.23 -5.79
CA TRP A 111 -7.87 -9.25 -6.80
C TRP A 111 -7.68 -8.66 -8.21
N LEU A 112 -8.47 -7.64 -8.57
CA LEU A 112 -8.26 -6.91 -9.83
C LEU A 112 -6.89 -6.23 -9.86
N ARG A 113 -6.40 -5.70 -8.73
CA ARG A 113 -5.03 -5.18 -8.62
C ARG A 113 -3.99 -6.29 -8.81
N HIS A 114 -4.17 -7.45 -8.18
CA HIS A 114 -3.28 -8.60 -8.39
C HIS A 114 -3.24 -9.05 -9.86
N LYS A 115 -4.38 -9.00 -10.56
CA LYS A 115 -4.44 -9.31 -11.99
C LYS A 115 -3.65 -8.28 -12.82
N ALA A 116 -3.87 -6.99 -12.58
CA ALA A 116 -3.14 -5.91 -13.27
C ALA A 116 -1.63 -5.94 -12.97
N ASP A 117 -1.24 -6.15 -11.71
CA ASP A 117 0.16 -6.32 -11.30
C ASP A 117 0.81 -7.49 -12.05
N ARG A 118 0.09 -8.62 -12.21
CA ARG A 118 0.59 -9.79 -12.95
C ARG A 118 0.82 -9.48 -14.42
N GLU A 119 -0.07 -8.74 -15.06
CA GLU A 119 0.09 -8.34 -16.47
C GLU A 119 1.34 -7.48 -16.65
N VAL A 120 1.59 -6.52 -15.75
CA VAL A 120 2.78 -5.65 -15.79
C VAL A 120 4.06 -6.38 -15.40
N ASN A 121 4.01 -7.37 -14.51
CA ASN A 121 5.21 -8.09 -14.07
C ASN A 121 5.66 -9.15 -15.08
N LYS A 122 4.74 -9.71 -15.88
CA LYS A 122 5.00 -10.88 -16.74
C LYS A 122 5.17 -10.58 -18.22
N TYR A 123 4.97 -9.34 -18.66
CA TYR A 123 5.23 -9.03 -20.07
C TYR A 123 6.71 -9.21 -20.39
N GLN A 124 6.98 -9.57 -21.64
CA GLN A 124 8.33 -9.92 -22.09
C GLN A 124 9.12 -8.67 -22.44
N VAL A 125 10.38 -8.65 -22.01
CA VAL A 125 11.36 -7.62 -22.25
C VAL A 125 12.63 -8.26 -22.79
N THR A 126 13.27 -7.63 -23.77
CA THR A 126 14.55 -8.10 -24.30
C THR A 126 15.70 -7.54 -23.46
N VAL A 127 16.52 -8.42 -22.89
CA VAL A 127 17.73 -8.08 -22.14
C VAL A 127 18.95 -8.59 -22.90
N LEU A 128 20.00 -7.77 -22.97
CA LEU A 128 21.28 -8.14 -23.57
C LEU A 128 22.16 -8.81 -22.50
N GLU A 129 22.30 -10.12 -22.58
CA GLU A 129 23.19 -10.91 -21.72
C GLU A 129 24.34 -11.47 -22.55
N ASN A 130 25.59 -11.14 -22.20
CA ASN A 130 26.78 -11.51 -22.98
C ASN A 130 26.65 -11.13 -24.48
N GLY A 131 25.87 -10.06 -24.72
CA GLY A 131 25.41 -9.55 -26.01
C GLY A 131 24.72 -10.57 -26.92
N GLN A 132 23.95 -11.47 -26.33
CA GLN A 132 22.81 -12.13 -26.98
C GLN A 132 21.51 -11.51 -26.46
N GLU A 133 20.53 -11.37 -27.36
CA GLU A 133 19.18 -10.93 -27.00
C GLU A 133 18.44 -12.07 -26.31
N THR A 134 18.12 -11.90 -25.02
CA THR A 134 17.40 -12.89 -24.22
C THR A 134 16.04 -12.32 -23.80
N PRO A 135 14.91 -13.00 -24.08
CA PRO A 135 13.62 -12.59 -23.55
C PRO A 135 13.54 -12.93 -22.06
N LYS A 136 13.13 -11.96 -21.25
CA LYS A 136 12.86 -12.12 -19.81
C LYS A 136 11.51 -11.51 -19.46
N GLU A 137 10.87 -12.06 -18.43
CA GLU A 137 9.73 -11.39 -17.80
C GLU A 137 10.20 -10.09 -17.13
N SER A 138 9.39 -9.04 -17.21
CA SER A 138 9.69 -7.71 -16.65
C SER A 138 10.12 -7.77 -15.18
N GLU A 139 9.48 -8.59 -14.34
CA GLU A 139 9.82 -8.71 -12.91
C GLU A 139 11.23 -9.26 -12.64
N ASN A 140 11.83 -9.96 -13.61
CA ASN A 140 13.15 -10.57 -13.50
C ASN A 140 14.30 -9.65 -13.93
N ILE A 141 14.00 -8.42 -14.36
CA ILE A 141 15.02 -7.40 -14.66
C ILE A 141 15.70 -6.99 -13.35
N LYS A 142 17.03 -6.90 -13.40
CA LYS A 142 17.85 -6.46 -12.27
C LYS A 142 18.55 -5.15 -12.60
N VAL A 143 18.87 -4.39 -11.57
CA VAL A 143 19.71 -3.19 -11.68
C VAL A 143 21.05 -3.58 -12.33
N GLY A 144 21.48 -2.83 -13.33
CA GLY A 144 22.69 -3.12 -14.13
C GLY A 144 22.44 -3.96 -15.39
N ASP A 145 21.24 -4.53 -15.57
CA ASP A 145 20.87 -5.20 -16.82
C ASP A 145 20.79 -4.20 -17.97
N ILE A 146 21.31 -4.59 -19.13
CA ILE A 146 21.16 -3.82 -20.37
C ILE A 146 19.86 -4.27 -21.04
N VAL A 147 18.89 -3.36 -21.06
CA VAL A 147 17.56 -3.56 -21.61
C VAL A 147 17.47 -2.95 -22.99
N GLN A 148 16.92 -3.73 -23.91
CA GLN A 148 16.61 -3.31 -25.27
C GLN A 148 15.12 -3.05 -25.40
N VAL A 149 14.75 -1.89 -25.95
CA VAL A 149 13.35 -1.47 -26.10
C VAL A 149 13.11 -1.06 -27.55
N LYS A 150 12.04 -1.59 -28.14
CA LYS A 150 11.64 -1.30 -29.53
C LYS A 150 10.62 -0.16 -29.59
N GLU A 151 10.44 0.37 -30.79
CA GLU A 151 9.46 1.42 -31.02
C GLU A 151 8.06 1.03 -30.52
N ASN A 152 7.37 1.98 -29.86
CA ASN A 152 6.05 1.81 -29.27
C ASN A 152 5.96 0.89 -28.05
N GLU A 153 7.09 0.37 -27.54
CA GLU A 153 7.12 -0.36 -26.27
C GLU A 153 7.26 0.60 -25.06
N THR A 154 6.77 0.14 -23.92
CA THR A 154 6.86 0.87 -22.65
C THR A 154 8.13 0.48 -21.89
N PHE A 155 8.76 1.46 -21.23
CA PHE A 155 9.96 1.18 -20.45
C PHE A 155 9.62 0.35 -19.20
N PRO A 156 10.34 -0.75 -18.95
CA PRO A 156 10.04 -1.68 -17.86
C PRO A 156 10.49 -1.23 -16.49
N CYS A 157 11.49 -0.37 -16.43
CA CYS A 157 12.05 0.21 -15.23
C CYS A 157 12.71 1.55 -15.63
N ASP A 158 13.32 2.26 -14.69
CA ASP A 158 13.99 3.51 -15.04
C ASP A 158 15.37 3.17 -15.64
N LEU A 159 15.60 3.58 -16.89
CA LEU A 159 16.80 3.25 -17.67
C LEU A 159 17.66 4.49 -17.91
N ILE A 160 18.98 4.32 -17.99
CA ILE A 160 19.87 5.32 -18.60
C ILE A 160 20.11 4.96 -20.05
N LEU A 161 19.86 5.91 -20.96
CA LEU A 161 20.01 5.71 -22.40
C LEU A 161 21.49 5.56 -22.78
N LEU A 162 21.87 4.38 -23.27
CA LEU A 162 23.24 4.09 -23.70
C LEU A 162 23.40 4.29 -25.21
N GLN A 163 22.46 3.75 -26.01
CA GLN A 163 22.52 3.78 -27.46
C GLN A 163 21.13 3.94 -28.07
N SER A 164 21.09 4.57 -29.24
CA SER A 164 19.90 4.72 -30.06
C SER A 164 20.19 4.31 -31.50
N THR A 165 19.17 3.85 -32.24
CA THR A 165 19.28 3.61 -33.68
C THR A 165 19.24 4.89 -34.53
N ARG A 166 18.98 6.06 -33.93
CA ARG A 166 18.93 7.33 -34.65
C ARG A 166 20.33 7.89 -34.88
N ASP A 167 20.53 8.56 -36.01
CA ASP A 167 21.82 9.15 -36.40
C ASP A 167 22.25 10.33 -35.51
N ASP A 168 21.29 10.93 -34.78
CA ASP A 168 21.51 12.07 -33.89
C ASP A 168 21.79 11.67 -32.43
N ASP A 169 21.96 10.38 -32.14
CA ASP A 169 22.20 9.86 -30.79
C ASP A 169 21.10 10.25 -29.77
N THR A 170 19.88 10.49 -30.27
CA THR A 170 18.71 10.82 -29.44
C THR A 170 17.65 9.74 -29.49
N CYS A 171 16.67 9.81 -28.59
CA CYS A 171 15.40 9.12 -28.74
C CYS A 171 14.22 10.03 -28.36
N PHE A 172 13.05 9.72 -28.91
CA PHE A 172 11.82 10.40 -28.53
C PHE A 172 10.99 9.54 -27.58
N VAL A 173 10.50 10.17 -26.51
CA VAL A 173 9.71 9.53 -25.47
C VAL A 173 8.41 10.30 -25.28
N THR A 174 7.31 9.59 -25.10
CA THR A 174 6.06 10.21 -24.62
C THR A 174 5.80 9.80 -23.18
N THR A 175 5.50 10.79 -22.33
CA THR A 175 5.20 10.62 -20.91
C THR A 175 3.70 10.70 -20.62
N ALA A 176 2.85 10.55 -21.64
CA ALA A 176 1.40 10.64 -21.53
C ALA A 176 0.78 9.77 -20.42
N SER A 177 1.40 8.62 -20.10
CA SER A 177 0.96 7.73 -19.01
C SER A 177 1.42 8.14 -17.61
N LEU A 178 2.33 9.10 -17.49
CA LEU A 178 2.91 9.58 -16.23
C LEU A 178 2.37 10.96 -15.83
N ASP A 179 2.50 11.94 -16.71
CA ASP A 179 2.12 13.35 -16.47
C ASP A 179 1.00 13.85 -17.39
N GLY A 180 0.54 13.02 -18.34
CA GLY A 180 -0.51 13.40 -19.28
C GLY A 180 -0.02 14.24 -20.46
N GLU A 181 1.29 14.51 -20.57
CA GLU A 181 1.83 15.25 -21.70
C GLU A 181 1.94 14.36 -22.95
N SER A 182 1.28 14.79 -24.03
CA SER A 182 1.28 14.08 -25.32
C SER A 182 2.49 14.39 -26.20
N ASN A 183 3.21 15.48 -25.91
CA ASN A 183 4.37 15.90 -26.67
C ASN A 183 5.50 14.86 -26.56
N HIS A 184 6.27 14.74 -27.63
CA HIS A 184 7.47 13.92 -27.64
C HIS A 184 8.63 14.70 -27.03
N LYS A 185 9.18 14.17 -25.94
CA LYS A 185 10.39 14.69 -25.29
C LYS A 185 11.61 14.01 -25.89
N THR A 186 12.67 14.78 -26.13
CA THR A 186 13.94 14.26 -26.64
C THR A 186 14.85 13.90 -25.47
N HIS A 187 15.40 12.69 -25.51
CA HIS A 187 16.41 12.21 -24.58
C HIS A 187 17.71 11.90 -25.33
N TYR A 188 18.85 12.00 -24.64
CA TYR A 188 20.18 11.92 -25.24
C TYR A 188 20.98 10.75 -24.67
N THR A 189 21.71 10.05 -25.53
CA THR A 189 22.64 9.00 -25.11
C THR A 189 23.81 9.60 -24.32
N VAL A 190 24.49 8.76 -23.54
CA VAL A 190 25.74 9.18 -22.90
C VAL A 190 26.86 9.18 -23.96
N PRO A 191 27.64 10.27 -24.07
CA PRO A 191 28.73 10.34 -25.05
C PRO A 191 29.87 9.36 -24.72
N ASP A 192 30.68 9.05 -25.74
CA ASP A 192 31.87 8.18 -25.68
C ASP A 192 31.63 6.69 -25.41
N ILE A 193 30.37 6.25 -25.47
CA ILE A 193 29.99 4.84 -25.43
C ILE A 193 30.38 4.15 -26.75
N GLU A 194 31.07 3.02 -26.65
CA GLU A 194 31.40 2.17 -27.80
C GLU A 194 30.14 1.51 -28.39
N ARG A 195 30.14 1.25 -29.70
CA ARG A 195 29.01 0.58 -30.37
C ARG A 195 28.78 -0.84 -29.88
N ASP A 196 29.84 -1.55 -29.48
CA ASP A 196 29.71 -2.87 -28.90
C ASP A 196 29.47 -2.78 -27.39
N LEU A 197 28.23 -3.01 -26.97
CA LEU A 197 27.87 -3.02 -25.55
C LEU A 197 28.46 -4.21 -24.79
N LYS A 198 29.02 -5.22 -25.47
CA LYS A 198 29.64 -6.39 -24.83
C LYS A 198 30.94 -6.04 -24.11
N SER A 199 31.72 -5.12 -24.68
CA SER A 199 32.99 -4.65 -24.12
C SER A 199 32.82 -3.50 -23.13
N LEU A 200 31.59 -2.99 -22.95
CA LEU A 200 31.33 -1.83 -22.12
C LEU A 200 31.56 -2.17 -20.64
N ASN A 201 32.72 -1.76 -20.13
CA ASN A 201 33.01 -1.77 -18.71
C ASN A 201 32.76 -0.36 -18.15
N ALA A 202 31.67 -0.19 -17.41
CA ALA A 202 31.33 1.09 -16.81
C ALA A 202 30.59 0.95 -15.47
N THR A 203 30.72 1.96 -14.62
CA THR A 203 29.96 2.11 -13.37
C THR A 203 29.12 3.38 -13.41
N ILE A 204 27.91 3.31 -12.88
CA ILE A 204 27.04 4.48 -12.70
C ILE A 204 26.91 4.75 -11.21
N GLU A 205 27.25 5.96 -10.79
CA GLU A 205 26.96 6.46 -9.46
C GLU A 205 25.82 7.47 -9.55
N CYS A 206 24.75 7.26 -8.80
CA CYS A 206 23.63 8.20 -8.76
C CYS A 206 23.06 8.35 -7.36
N GLU A 207 22.19 9.34 -7.20
CA GLU A 207 21.46 9.57 -5.95
C GLU A 207 20.52 8.41 -5.59
N GLN A 208 20.03 8.40 -4.35
CA GLN A 208 18.97 7.47 -3.95
C GLN A 208 17.64 7.81 -4.65
N PRO A 209 16.75 6.83 -4.91
CA PRO A 209 15.54 7.05 -5.67
C PRO A 209 14.63 8.10 -5.00
N GLN A 210 14.24 9.11 -5.77
CA GLN A 210 13.40 10.22 -5.32
C GLN A 210 12.15 10.38 -6.22
N PRO A 211 11.00 10.80 -5.66
CA PRO A 211 9.74 10.88 -6.39
C PRO A 211 9.69 12.01 -7.43
N ASP A 212 10.58 13.00 -7.40
CA ASP A 212 10.58 14.05 -8.42
C ASP A 212 10.90 13.46 -9.81
N LEU A 213 9.96 13.54 -10.75
CA LEU A 213 10.08 12.96 -12.09
C LEU A 213 11.14 13.68 -12.95
N TYR A 214 11.42 14.95 -12.66
CA TYR A 214 12.26 15.81 -13.52
C TYR A 214 13.67 16.00 -12.98
N LYS A 215 13.98 15.45 -11.80
CA LYS A 215 15.29 15.55 -11.17
C LYS A 215 16.01 14.21 -11.18
N PHE A 216 17.19 14.20 -11.79
CA PHE A 216 18.11 13.07 -11.74
C PHE A 216 19.53 13.58 -11.78
N ASN A 217 20.33 13.23 -10.77
CA ASN A 217 21.74 13.54 -10.71
C ASN A 217 22.56 12.25 -10.59
N GLY A 218 23.45 12.04 -11.57
CA GLY A 218 24.39 10.93 -11.53
C GLY A 218 25.66 11.20 -12.33
N ARG A 219 26.57 10.25 -12.31
CA ARG A 219 27.77 10.22 -13.13
C ARG A 219 28.08 8.80 -13.58
N MET A 220 28.58 8.68 -14.79
CA MET A 220 29.03 7.42 -15.38
C MET A 220 30.55 7.44 -15.48
N HIS A 221 31.19 6.37 -14.98
CA HIS A 221 32.60 6.09 -15.11
C HIS A 221 32.78 5.02 -16.18
N ILE A 222 33.37 5.37 -17.31
CA ILE A 222 33.62 4.45 -18.44
C ILE A 222 35.10 4.06 -18.40
N TYR A 223 35.40 2.77 -18.26
CA TYR A 223 36.76 2.26 -18.25
C TYR A 223 37.13 1.73 -19.63
N LYS A 224 38.17 2.32 -20.22
CA LYS A 224 38.79 1.83 -21.45
C LYS A 224 40.15 1.23 -21.13
N THR A 225 40.54 0.20 -21.87
CA THR A 225 41.84 -0.45 -21.70
C THR A 225 42.96 0.57 -21.89
N ASN A 226 43.85 0.70 -20.89
CA ASN A 226 45.01 1.60 -20.89
C ASN A 226 44.71 3.11 -20.97
N GLN A 227 43.54 3.56 -20.52
CA GLN A 227 43.21 4.99 -20.40
C GLN A 227 42.62 5.31 -19.02
N ASP A 228 42.75 6.57 -18.60
CA ASP A 228 42.07 7.07 -17.41
C ASP A 228 40.54 6.96 -17.61
N PRO A 229 39.78 6.64 -16.54
CA PRO A 229 38.34 6.48 -16.63
C PRO A 229 37.68 7.78 -17.08
N ALA A 230 36.94 7.72 -18.18
CA ALA A 230 36.18 8.86 -18.67
C ALA A 230 34.94 9.04 -17.79
N VAL A 231 34.83 10.22 -17.16
CA VAL A 231 33.67 10.57 -16.32
C VAL A 231 32.71 11.43 -17.12
N ARG A 232 31.43 11.03 -17.14
CA ARG A 232 30.34 11.79 -17.79
C ARG A 232 29.24 12.08 -16.78
N SER A 233 28.76 13.32 -16.78
CA SER A 233 27.60 13.70 -15.95
C SER A 233 26.33 13.12 -16.56
N LEU A 234 25.42 12.66 -15.70
CA LEU A 234 24.11 12.19 -16.10
C LEU A 234 23.04 13.12 -15.52
N GLY A 235 22.12 13.55 -16.37
CA GLY A 235 20.97 14.39 -16.03
C GLY A 235 19.64 13.71 -16.33
N PRO A 236 18.51 14.39 -16.07
CA PRO A 236 17.17 13.90 -16.40
C PRO A 236 16.99 13.63 -17.91
N GLU A 237 17.74 14.31 -18.77
CA GLU A 237 17.74 14.11 -20.22
C GLU A 237 18.31 12.75 -20.65
N ASN A 238 19.07 12.06 -19.79
CA ASN A 238 19.58 10.71 -20.05
C ASN A 238 18.69 9.61 -19.46
N LEU A 239 17.75 9.97 -18.57
CA LEU A 239 16.90 9.04 -17.83
C LEU A 239 15.59 8.79 -18.58
N LEU A 240 15.27 7.51 -18.76
CA LEU A 240 14.01 7.03 -19.35
C LEU A 240 13.16 6.42 -18.24
N LEU A 241 11.96 6.94 -18.04
CA LEU A 241 11.11 6.60 -16.90
C LEU A 241 10.27 5.35 -17.17
N LYS A 242 10.11 4.47 -16.17
CA LYS A 242 9.14 3.37 -16.21
C LYS A 242 7.75 3.89 -16.58
N GLY A 243 7.08 3.23 -17.52
CA GLY A 243 5.73 3.59 -17.96
C GLY A 243 5.67 4.68 -19.05
N ALA A 244 6.79 5.35 -19.35
CA ALA A 244 6.89 6.13 -20.57
C ALA A 244 7.09 5.22 -21.79
N THR A 245 6.73 5.71 -22.98
CA THR A 245 6.71 4.91 -24.21
C THR A 245 7.70 5.47 -25.23
N LEU A 246 8.50 4.59 -25.86
CA LEU A 246 9.41 4.96 -26.94
C LEU A 246 8.64 5.29 -28.23
N LYS A 247 8.99 6.39 -28.89
CA LYS A 247 8.35 6.86 -30.13
C LYS A 247 9.41 7.26 -31.16
N ASN A 248 9.06 7.16 -32.44
CA ASN A 248 9.85 7.67 -33.58
C ASN A 248 11.34 7.25 -33.55
N THR A 249 11.61 6.07 -32.97
CA THR A 249 12.93 5.51 -32.70
C THR A 249 12.79 3.99 -32.73
N GLN A 250 13.43 3.31 -33.69
CA GLN A 250 13.21 1.88 -33.93
C GLN A 250 13.62 1.01 -32.73
N LYS A 251 14.78 1.29 -32.16
CA LYS A 251 15.33 0.54 -31.03
C LYS A 251 16.29 1.40 -30.22
N ILE A 252 16.31 1.17 -28.92
CA ILE A 252 17.33 1.73 -28.01
C ILE A 252 17.92 0.62 -27.14
N CYS A 253 19.07 0.91 -26.56
CA CYS A 253 19.64 0.14 -25.46
C CYS A 253 19.82 1.07 -24.26
N GLY A 254 19.36 0.64 -23.09
CA GLY A 254 19.53 1.39 -21.85
C GLY A 254 19.86 0.47 -20.68
N VAL A 255 20.50 0.98 -19.65
CA VAL A 255 20.85 0.21 -18.45
C VAL A 255 19.86 0.49 -17.32
N ALA A 256 19.39 -0.57 -16.66
CA ALA A 256 18.47 -0.47 -15.54
C ALA A 256 19.13 0.19 -14.32
N VAL A 257 18.58 1.34 -13.91
CA VAL A 257 19.04 2.10 -12.75
C VAL A 257 18.11 1.93 -11.57
N TYR A 258 16.81 2.24 -11.70
CA TYR A 258 15.83 1.98 -10.64
C TYR A 258 14.86 0.91 -11.09
N THR A 259 14.64 -0.10 -10.25
CA THR A 259 13.74 -1.24 -10.52
C THR A 259 12.57 -1.25 -9.54
N GLY A 260 11.46 -1.84 -9.96
CA GLY A 260 10.33 -2.18 -9.11
C GLY A 260 9.75 -0.97 -8.37
N MET A 261 9.67 -1.11 -7.04
CA MET A 261 9.10 -0.09 -6.16
C MET A 261 10.01 1.12 -5.92
N GLU A 262 11.26 1.11 -6.41
CA GLU A 262 12.16 2.26 -6.38
C GLU A 262 12.05 3.15 -7.63
N THR A 263 11.37 2.70 -8.68
CA THR A 263 11.15 3.53 -9.87
C THR A 263 10.41 4.82 -9.51
N LYS A 264 10.73 5.93 -10.19
CA LYS A 264 10.10 7.23 -9.93
C LYS A 264 8.58 7.17 -10.07
N MET A 265 8.07 6.38 -11.02
CA MET A 265 6.63 6.11 -11.16
C MET A 265 6.05 5.42 -9.92
N ALA A 266 6.70 4.36 -9.41
CA ALA A 266 6.23 3.64 -8.23
C ALA A 266 6.32 4.47 -6.94
N LEU A 267 7.29 5.39 -6.83
CA LEU A 267 7.37 6.31 -5.70
C LEU A 267 6.25 7.35 -5.69
N ASN A 268 5.77 7.76 -6.87
CA ASN A 268 4.59 8.62 -7.00
C ASN A 268 3.27 7.87 -6.87
N TYR A 269 3.32 6.54 -6.88
CA TYR A 269 2.16 5.74 -6.55
C TYR A 269 1.82 5.95 -5.07
N GLN A 270 0.87 6.85 -4.80
CA GLN A 270 0.32 7.10 -3.46
C GLN A 270 -0.56 5.93 -2.98
N GLY A 271 -0.07 4.70 -3.05
CA GLY A 271 -0.64 3.60 -2.31
C GLY A 271 -0.21 3.75 -0.85
N LYS A 272 -1.03 4.39 0.01
CA LYS A 272 -1.02 4.11 1.47
C LYS A 272 -2.04 4.85 2.34
N SER A 273 -2.61 5.99 1.94
CA SER A 273 -3.62 6.65 2.78
C SER A 273 -5.03 6.27 2.37
N GLN A 274 -5.80 5.67 3.28
CA GLN A 274 -7.25 5.56 3.14
C GLN A 274 -7.81 6.99 3.08
N LYS A 275 -8.14 7.45 1.87
CA LYS A 275 -8.90 8.68 1.69
C LYS A 275 -10.28 8.45 2.31
N ARG A 276 -10.58 9.19 3.38
CA ARG A 276 -11.90 9.17 4.01
C ARG A 276 -12.79 10.23 3.37
N SER A 277 -14.04 9.89 3.13
CA SER A 277 -15.00 10.84 2.56
C SER A 277 -15.39 11.90 3.60
N ALA A 278 -15.67 13.12 3.16
CA ALA A 278 -16.25 14.15 4.04
C ALA A 278 -17.59 13.68 4.64
N VAL A 279 -18.36 12.89 3.88
CA VAL A 279 -19.60 12.25 4.33
C VAL A 279 -19.32 11.27 5.47
N GLU A 280 -18.25 10.48 5.38
CA GLU A 280 -17.84 9.53 6.43
C GLU A 280 -17.51 10.26 7.75
N LYS A 281 -16.89 11.45 7.67
CA LYS A 281 -16.62 12.28 8.85
C LYS A 281 -17.92 12.75 9.52
N SER A 282 -18.89 13.20 8.72
CA SER A 282 -20.21 13.63 9.20
C SER A 282 -20.98 12.47 9.85
N ILE A 283 -20.98 11.30 9.21
CA ILE A 283 -21.61 10.08 9.74
C ILE A 283 -21.02 9.69 11.10
N ASN A 284 -19.69 9.73 11.24
CA ASN A 284 -19.05 9.43 12.53
C ASN A 284 -19.45 10.43 13.63
N ALA A 285 -19.67 11.70 13.30
CA ALA A 285 -20.16 12.70 14.25
C ALA A 285 -21.60 12.41 14.69
N PHE A 286 -22.50 12.09 13.76
CA PHE A 286 -23.87 11.68 14.11
C PHE A 286 -23.90 10.40 14.95
N LEU A 287 -23.01 9.45 14.67
CA LEU A 287 -22.91 8.22 15.45
C LEU A 287 -22.55 8.49 16.91
N LEU A 288 -21.63 9.43 17.17
CA LEU A 288 -21.32 9.85 18.54
C LEU A 288 -22.51 10.50 19.23
N VAL A 289 -23.28 11.32 18.51
CA VAL A 289 -24.52 11.92 19.03
C VAL A 289 -25.55 10.83 19.39
N TYR A 290 -25.77 9.85 18.52
CA TYR A 290 -26.67 8.74 18.79
C TYR A 290 -26.20 7.86 19.95
N LEU A 291 -24.88 7.67 20.11
CA LEU A 291 -24.32 6.95 21.26
C LEU A 291 -24.63 7.68 22.58
N CYS A 292 -24.49 9.01 22.61
CA CYS A 292 -24.85 9.81 23.79
C CYS A 292 -26.35 9.72 24.11
N ILE A 293 -27.22 9.77 23.08
CA ILE A 293 -28.67 9.60 23.24
C ILE A 293 -29.02 8.20 23.75
N LEU A 294 -28.34 7.16 23.25
CA LEU A 294 -28.54 5.79 23.68
C LEU A 294 -28.19 5.62 25.16
N LEU A 295 -27.03 6.12 25.59
CA LEU A 295 -26.58 6.04 26.98
C LEU A 295 -27.51 6.80 27.93
N SER A 296 -27.96 8.00 27.54
CA SER A 296 -28.88 8.78 28.36
C SER A 296 -30.25 8.09 28.49
N LYS A 297 -30.79 7.56 27.39
CA LYS A 297 -32.05 6.81 27.40
C LYS A 297 -31.96 5.56 28.27
N ALA A 298 -30.88 4.79 28.16
CA ALA A 298 -30.65 3.61 29.00
C ALA A 298 -30.56 3.99 30.48
N LEU A 299 -29.83 5.06 30.82
CA LEU A 299 -29.70 5.54 32.20
C LEU A 299 -31.04 6.00 32.80
N VAL A 300 -31.82 6.77 32.04
CA VAL A 300 -33.16 7.24 32.47
C VAL A 300 -34.08 6.04 32.69
N CYS A 301 -34.14 5.09 31.75
CA CYS A 301 -34.97 3.89 31.89
C CYS A 301 -34.56 3.01 33.08
N THR A 302 -33.26 2.80 33.31
CA THR A 302 -32.77 2.07 34.48
C THR A 302 -33.17 2.79 35.76
N THR A 303 -32.96 4.11 35.85
CA THR A 303 -33.31 4.89 37.05
C THR A 303 -34.81 4.79 37.34
N LEU A 304 -35.66 5.00 36.33
CA LEU A 304 -37.11 4.90 36.46
C LEU A 304 -37.56 3.49 36.87
N LYS A 305 -36.92 2.43 36.35
CA LYS A 305 -37.18 1.04 36.76
C LYS A 305 -36.95 0.88 38.26
N TYR A 306 -35.80 1.28 38.77
CA TYR A 306 -35.45 1.11 40.19
C TYR A 306 -36.28 2.01 41.11
N VAL A 307 -36.62 3.24 40.69
CA VAL A 307 -37.56 4.12 41.42
C VAL A 307 -38.95 3.49 41.51
N TRP A 308 -39.42 2.87 40.42
CA TRP A 308 -40.72 2.19 40.40
C TRP A 308 -40.73 0.92 41.27
N GLN A 309 -39.65 0.12 41.20
CA GLN A 309 -39.47 -1.09 42.02
C GLN A 309 -39.27 -0.80 43.51
N SER A 310 -38.90 0.42 43.89
CA SER A 310 -38.78 0.81 45.30
C SER A 310 -40.11 0.76 46.06
N LYS A 311 -41.26 0.74 45.36
CA LYS A 311 -42.58 0.60 45.99
C LYS A 311 -42.82 -0.85 46.40
N PRO A 312 -43.24 -1.12 47.65
CA PRO A 312 -43.47 -2.49 48.12
C PRO A 312 -44.52 -3.19 47.27
N GLY A 313 -44.23 -4.43 46.85
CA GLY A 313 -45.10 -5.26 46.02
C GLY A 313 -44.99 -5.06 44.50
N GLN A 314 -44.23 -4.07 44.00
CA GLN A 314 -44.05 -3.85 42.56
C GLN A 314 -42.92 -4.68 41.93
N ASP A 315 -41.90 -5.02 42.71
CA ASP A 315 -40.72 -5.74 42.22
C ASP A 315 -40.92 -7.27 42.13
N GLU A 316 -41.77 -7.84 42.98
CA GLU A 316 -42.16 -9.27 42.95
C GLU A 316 -43.66 -9.41 43.28
N PRO A 317 -44.56 -9.13 42.33
CA PRO A 317 -45.99 -9.34 42.54
C PRO A 317 -46.31 -10.85 42.61
N TRP A 318 -47.44 -11.19 43.25
CA TRP A 318 -47.81 -12.58 43.58
C TRP A 318 -47.87 -13.54 42.37
N TYR A 319 -48.14 -13.01 41.17
CA TYR A 319 -48.30 -13.77 39.93
C TYR A 319 -47.01 -13.93 39.11
N ASN A 320 -45.91 -13.23 39.46
CA ASN A 320 -44.62 -13.32 38.77
C ASN A 320 -43.47 -13.31 39.77
N LYS A 321 -43.22 -14.48 40.38
CA LYS A 321 -42.15 -14.68 41.35
C LYS A 321 -40.80 -14.73 40.67
N LYS A 322 -39.78 -14.15 41.30
CA LYS A 322 -38.41 -14.17 40.79
C LYS A 322 -37.80 -15.56 40.90
N THR A 323 -36.90 -15.86 39.97
CA THR A 323 -36.12 -17.11 40.02
C THR A 323 -35.14 -17.06 41.18
N GLN A 324 -34.82 -18.21 41.80
CA GLN A 324 -33.85 -18.29 42.91
C GLN A 324 -32.51 -17.62 42.55
N LYS A 325 -31.99 -17.88 41.35
CA LYS A 325 -30.79 -17.23 40.79
C LYS A 325 -30.86 -15.69 40.79
N GLU A 326 -32.03 -15.12 40.51
CA GLU A 326 -32.22 -13.66 40.47
C GLU A 326 -32.31 -13.04 41.86
N LYS A 327 -32.74 -13.81 42.87
CA LYS A 327 -32.78 -13.38 44.28
C LYS A 327 -31.38 -13.37 44.89
N ASP A 328 -30.56 -14.34 44.50
CA ASP A 328 -29.19 -14.52 45.00
C ASP A 328 -28.17 -13.61 44.28
N THR A 329 -28.58 -12.91 43.22
CA THR A 329 -27.71 -11.99 42.47
C THR A 329 -27.52 -10.67 43.21
N ASN A 330 -26.28 -10.17 43.29
CA ASN A 330 -25.97 -8.87 43.89
C ASN A 330 -26.72 -7.73 43.19
N LEU A 331 -27.32 -6.83 43.98
CA LEU A 331 -28.06 -5.67 43.50
C LEU A 331 -27.28 -4.82 42.49
N TYR A 332 -25.99 -4.54 42.75
CA TYR A 332 -25.18 -3.72 41.83
C TYR A 332 -24.94 -4.41 40.48
N LEU A 333 -24.70 -5.72 40.49
CA LEU A 333 -24.56 -6.50 39.27
C LEU A 333 -25.89 -6.52 38.49
N LYS A 334 -27.02 -6.66 39.20
CA LYS A 334 -28.36 -6.61 38.60
C LYS A 334 -28.67 -5.25 37.96
N MET A 335 -28.33 -4.15 38.64
CA MET A 335 -28.46 -2.80 38.09
C MET A 335 -27.65 -2.63 36.81
N PHE A 336 -26.44 -3.17 36.79
CA PHE A 336 -25.56 -3.13 35.62
C PHE A 336 -26.09 -4.00 34.47
N THR A 337 -26.54 -5.23 34.73
CA THR A 337 -27.14 -6.09 33.69
C THR A 337 -28.42 -5.49 33.13
N ASP A 338 -29.23 -4.84 33.96
CA ASP A 338 -30.44 -4.14 33.51
C ASP A 338 -30.12 -2.95 32.60
N PHE A 339 -29.08 -2.17 32.94
CA PHE A 339 -28.59 -1.09 32.10
C PHE A 339 -28.10 -1.61 30.74
N LEU A 340 -27.32 -2.69 30.73
CA LEU A 340 -26.88 -3.34 29.49
C LEU A 340 -28.07 -3.88 28.66
N SER A 341 -29.09 -4.45 29.32
CA SER A 341 -30.31 -4.91 28.66
C SER A 341 -31.08 -3.76 27.98
N PHE A 342 -31.17 -2.58 28.60
CA PHE A 342 -31.76 -1.40 27.95
C PHE A 342 -30.90 -0.87 26.80
N MET A 343 -29.57 -0.89 26.91
CA MET A 343 -28.69 -0.55 25.78
C MET A 343 -28.93 -1.46 24.57
N VAL A 344 -29.06 -2.76 24.81
CA VAL A 344 -29.34 -3.74 23.75
C VAL A 344 -30.73 -3.54 23.16
N LEU A 345 -31.75 -3.31 24.00
CA LEU A 345 -33.11 -3.09 23.52
C LEU A 345 -33.23 -1.86 22.59
N PHE A 346 -32.44 -0.82 22.84
CA PHE A 346 -32.44 0.41 22.06
C PHE A 346 -31.34 0.48 21.00
N ASN A 347 -30.61 -0.61 20.75
CA ASN A 347 -29.48 -0.63 19.83
C ASN A 347 -29.86 -0.25 18.38
N PHE A 348 -31.13 -0.47 17.99
CA PHE A 348 -31.68 -0.18 16.66
C PHE A 348 -31.77 1.30 16.33
N ILE A 349 -31.50 2.19 17.30
CA ILE A 349 -31.37 3.64 17.05
C ILE A 349 -30.23 3.96 16.09
N ILE A 350 -29.18 3.12 16.06
CA ILE A 350 -28.08 3.22 15.11
C ILE A 350 -28.35 2.22 13.98
N PRO A 351 -28.63 2.66 12.75
CA PRO A 351 -28.92 1.76 11.64
C PRO A 351 -27.66 1.01 11.20
N VAL A 352 -27.69 -0.33 11.32
CA VAL A 352 -26.57 -1.21 10.93
C VAL A 352 -26.22 -1.07 9.44
N SER A 353 -27.24 -0.91 8.59
CA SER A 353 -27.10 -0.87 7.13
C SER A 353 -26.45 0.41 6.60
N MET A 354 -26.40 1.49 7.39
CA MET A 354 -25.96 2.81 6.93
C MET A 354 -24.59 2.80 6.26
N TYR A 355 -23.64 2.00 6.76
CA TYR A 355 -22.30 1.95 6.19
C TYR A 355 -22.21 1.15 4.89
N VAL A 356 -23.01 0.09 4.73
CA VAL A 356 -23.06 -0.68 3.47
C VAL A 356 -23.81 0.10 2.40
N THR A 357 -24.82 0.89 2.76
CA THR A 357 -25.55 1.71 1.78
C THR A 357 -24.72 2.90 1.28
N VAL A 358 -23.77 3.38 2.08
CA VAL A 358 -22.87 4.50 1.70
C VAL A 358 -21.63 4.01 0.94
N GLU A 359 -21.21 2.77 1.16
CA GLU A 359 -20.13 2.10 0.40
C GLU A 359 -20.61 1.62 -0.97
#